data_AF-A0A1S9SGN1-F1
#
_entry.id   AF-A0A1S9SGN1-F1
#
_cell.length_a   1.000
_cell.length_b   1.000
_cell.length_c   1.000
_cell.angle_alpha   90.00
_cell.angle_beta   90.00
_cell.angle_gamma   90.00
#
_symmetry.space_group_name_H-M   'P 1'
#
loop_
_entity.id
_entity.type
_entity.pdbx_description
1 polymer ?
#
loop_
_entity_poly.entity_id
_entity_poly.type
_entity_poly.pdbx_seq_one_letter_code
_entity_poly.pdbx_strand_id
1 'polypeptide(L)'
;MKWLLFLLIVIPAIEIAVLIGSSHVIGLWSTFAMIVFTGIVGVYLAKRQGFKVLREIQFRLNRGEMPGDTVLDGIFIFVGGILLVLPGYVTDIIGFIFVVPVTRALLKPVVMKWIDWKFRKRTTIIVQK
;
A
#
# COMPACT_ATOMS: atom_id res chain seq x y z
N MET A 1 -2.30 -3.18 20.71
CA MET A 1 -3.73 -3.19 20.35
C MET A 1 -4.37 -1.80 20.42
N LYS A 2 -4.20 -1.03 21.51
CA LYS A 2 -4.75 0.33 21.66
C LYS A 2 -4.40 1.28 20.50
N TRP A 3 -3.18 1.21 19.98
CA TRP A 3 -2.74 2.09 18.88
C TRP A 3 -3.44 1.82 17.54
N LEU A 4 -3.80 0.56 17.25
CA LEU A 4 -4.52 0.21 16.03
C LEU A 4 -5.95 0.78 16.06
N LEU A 5 -6.62 0.67 17.21
CA LEU A 5 -7.95 1.26 17.41
C LEU A 5 -7.94 2.78 17.29
N PHE A 6 -6.89 3.43 17.81
CA PHE A 6 -6.72 4.87 17.66
C PHE A 6 -6.57 5.27 16.19
N LEU A 7 -5.70 4.58 15.44
CA LEU A 7 -5.51 4.86 14.01
C LEU A 7 -6.79 4.64 13.19
N LEU A 8 -7.54 3.58 13.51
CA LEU A 8 -8.82 3.23 12.89
C LEU A 8 -9.88 4.33 13.07
N ILE A 9 -9.86 5.06 14.19
CA ILE A 9 -10.83 6.13 14.46
C ILE A 9 -10.34 7.47 13.89
N VAL A 10 -9.06 7.77 14.04
CA VAL A 10 -8.48 9.05 13.64
C VAL A 10 -8.43 9.21 12.13
N ILE A 11 -8.08 8.16 11.38
CA ILE A 11 -8.02 8.25 9.91
C ILE A 11 -9.39 8.63 9.31
N PRO A 12 -10.50 7.92 9.59
CA PRO A 12 -11.81 8.31 9.08
C PRO A 12 -12.29 9.67 9.57
N ALA A 13 -11.95 10.07 10.81
CA ALA A 13 -12.31 11.39 11.32
C ALA A 13 -11.62 12.51 10.51
N ILE A 14 -10.33 12.33 10.17
CA ILE A 14 -9.60 13.26 9.31
C ILE A 14 -10.20 13.26 7.90
N GLU A 15 -10.53 12.10 7.35
CA GLU A 15 -11.14 11.99 6.03
C GLU A 15 -12.45 12.79 5.94
N ILE A 16 -13.34 12.63 6.91
CA ILE A 16 -14.60 13.37 6.95
C ILE A 16 -14.35 14.87 7.04
N ALA A 17 -13.38 15.30 7.85
CA ALA A 17 -13.02 16.72 7.96
C ALA A 17 -12.51 17.29 6.61
N VAL A 18 -11.65 16.55 5.91
CA VAL A 18 -11.10 16.95 4.60
C VAL A 18 -12.19 16.93 3.52
N LEU A 19 -13.08 15.93 3.53
CA LEU A 19 -14.20 15.84 2.59
C LEU A 19 -15.16 17.02 2.73
N ILE A 20 -15.56 17.35 3.96
CA ILE A 20 -16.43 18.49 4.24
C ILE A 20 -15.72 19.79 3.83
N GLY A 21 -14.46 19.98 4.23
CA GLY A 21 -13.68 21.16 3.86
C GLY A 21 -13.55 21.32 2.35
N SER A 22 -13.27 20.23 1.63
CA SER A 22 -13.19 20.23 0.17
C SER A 22 -14.53 20.55 -0.47
N SER A 23 -15.62 19.97 0.02
CA SER A 23 -16.97 20.23 -0.50
C SER A 23 -17.38 21.70 -0.42
N HIS A 24 -16.89 22.44 0.58
CA HIS A 24 -17.14 23.88 0.71
C HIS A 24 -16.34 24.73 -0.28
N VAL A 25 -15.16 24.27 -0.70
CA VAL A 25 -14.27 25.02 -1.61
C VAL A 25 -14.59 24.76 -3.08
N ILE A 26 -14.76 23.48 -3.46
CA ILE A 26 -14.92 23.05 -4.86
C ILE A 26 -16.34 22.55 -5.19
N GLY A 27 -17.21 22.42 -4.19
CA GLY A 27 -18.57 21.91 -4.34
C GLY A 27 -18.68 20.39 -4.17
N LEU A 28 -19.87 19.94 -3.76
CA LEU A 28 -20.13 18.53 -3.43
C LEU A 28 -19.98 17.61 -4.66
N TRP A 29 -20.51 18.00 -5.81
CA TRP A 29 -20.42 17.21 -7.05
C TRP A 29 -18.98 17.06 -7.55
N SER A 30 -18.19 18.14 -7.50
CA SER A 30 -16.77 18.11 -7.89
C SER A 30 -15.96 17.21 -6.96
N THR A 31 -16.20 17.31 -5.65
CA THR A 31 -15.55 16.47 -4.62
C THR A 31 -15.86 14.99 -4.86
N PHE A 32 -17.13 14.66 -5.10
CA PHE A 32 -17.55 13.29 -5.42
C PHE A 32 -16.92 12.77 -6.71
N ALA A 33 -16.93 13.57 -7.78
CA ALA A 33 -16.30 13.21 -9.04
C ALA A 33 -14.80 12.95 -8.88
N MET A 34 -14.11 13.74 -8.05
CA MET A 34 -12.69 13.58 -7.77
C MET A 34 -12.40 12.25 -7.05
N ILE A 35 -13.18 11.90 -6.04
CA ILE A 35 -13.05 10.62 -5.30
C ILE A 35 -13.30 9.43 -6.23
N VAL A 36 -14.35 9.50 -7.06
CA VAL A 36 -14.64 8.44 -8.03
C VAL A 36 -13.49 8.32 -9.03
N PHE A 37 -12.97 9.46 -9.50
CA PHE A 37 -11.85 9.48 -10.44
C PHE A 37 -10.58 8.88 -9.83
N THR A 38 -10.18 9.29 -8.62
CA THR A 38 -9.01 8.75 -7.92
C THR A 38 -9.16 7.26 -7.64
N GLY A 39 -10.35 6.81 -7.21
CA GLY A 39 -10.65 5.40 -6.99
C GLY A 39 -10.52 4.57 -8.28
N ILE A 40 -11.08 5.05 -9.40
CA ILE A 40 -10.95 4.36 -10.70
C ILE A 40 -9.49 4.27 -11.14
N VAL A 41 -8.75 5.39 -11.07
CA VAL A 41 -7.33 5.44 -11.43
C VAL A 41 -6.52 4.52 -10.54
N GLY A 42 -6.81 4.50 -9.24
CA GLY A 42 -6.14 3.68 -8.26
C GLY A 42 -6.35 2.19 -8.48
N VAL A 43 -7.60 1.77 -8.68
CA VAL A 43 -7.95 0.37 -9.01
C VAL A 43 -7.31 -0.06 -10.32
N TYR A 44 -7.36 0.80 -11.35
CA TYR A 44 -6.73 0.52 -12.64
C TYR A 44 -5.21 0.30 -12.49
N LEU A 45 -4.55 1.18 -11.74
CA LEU A 45 -3.11 1.10 -11.52
C LEU A 45 -2.74 -0.14 -10.68
N ALA A 46 -3.48 -0.42 -9.62
CA ALA A 46 -3.29 -1.60 -8.77
C ALA A 46 -3.46 -2.89 -9.58
N LYS A 47 -4.50 -2.97 -10.42
CA LYS A 47 -4.74 -4.12 -11.31
C LYS A 47 -3.56 -4.32 -12.28
N ARG A 48 -3.14 -3.26 -12.98
CA ARG A 48 -2.05 -3.33 -13.97
C ARG A 48 -0.74 -3.79 -13.34
N GLN A 49 -0.39 -3.24 -12.17
CA GLN A 49 0.85 -3.58 -11.49
C GLN A 49 0.78 -4.94 -10.79
N GLY A 50 -0.37 -5.29 -10.22
CA GLY A 50 -0.60 -6.59 -9.60
C GLY A 50 -0.38 -7.72 -10.60
N PHE A 51 -0.98 -7.64 -11.80
CA PHE A 51 -0.75 -8.65 -12.84
C PHE A 51 0.71 -8.79 -13.26
N LYS A 52 1.45 -7.67 -13.35
CA LYS A 52 2.88 -7.69 -13.68
C LYS A 52 3.68 -8.43 -12.60
N VAL A 53 3.41 -8.16 -11.33
CA VAL A 53 4.07 -8.79 -10.20
C VAL A 53 3.73 -10.28 -10.09
N LEU A 54 2.46 -10.66 -10.26
CA LEU A 54 2.06 -12.06 -10.26
C LEU A 54 2.78 -12.86 -11.36
N ARG A 55 2.88 -12.29 -12.57
CA ARG A 55 3.60 -12.94 -13.69
C ARG A 55 5.08 -13.12 -13.38
N GLU A 56 5.71 -12.12 -12.77
CA GLU A 56 7.12 -12.19 -12.35
C GLU A 56 7.35 -13.25 -11.27
N ILE A 57 6.46 -13.32 -10.27
CA ILE A 57 6.49 -14.36 -9.23
C ILE A 57 6.40 -15.75 -9.87
N GLN A 58 5.43 -15.97 -10.76
CA GLN A 58 5.29 -17.25 -11.46
C GLN A 58 6.52 -17.59 -12.30
N PHE A 59 7.07 -16.63 -13.03
CA PHE A 59 8.27 -16.81 -13.84
C PHE A 59 9.48 -17.23 -13.01
N ARG A 60 9.73 -16.56 -11.88
CA ARG A 60 10.86 -16.86 -10.99
C ARG A 60 10.70 -18.20 -10.28
N LEU A 61 9.49 -18.52 -9.81
CA LEU A 61 9.18 -19.83 -9.23
C LEU A 61 9.41 -20.98 -10.22
N ASN A 62 9.01 -20.81 -11.49
CA ASN A 62 9.25 -21.81 -12.53
C ASN A 62 10.74 -22.02 -12.84
N ARG A 63 11.60 -21.05 -12.51
CA ARG A 63 13.07 -21.15 -12.64
C ARG A 63 13.75 -21.65 -11.37
N GLY A 64 12.99 -22.00 -10.32
CA GLY A 64 13.53 -22.41 -9.03
C GLY A 64 14.14 -21.27 -8.20
N GLU A 65 13.90 -20.01 -8.58
CA GLU A 65 14.36 -18.84 -7.83
C GLU A 65 13.30 -18.44 -6.78
N MET A 66 13.72 -18.12 -5.54
CA MET A 66 12.81 -17.57 -4.53
C MET A 66 12.52 -16.08 -4.75
N PRO A 67 11.27 -15.66 -5.01
CA PRO A 67 10.93 -14.29 -5.37
C PRO A 67 10.60 -13.39 -4.15
N GLY A 68 11.44 -13.41 -3.11
CA GLY A 68 11.12 -12.74 -1.83
C GLY A 68 10.87 -11.23 -1.96
N ASP A 69 11.66 -10.53 -2.77
CA ASP A 69 11.51 -9.10 -3.03
C ASP A 69 10.28 -8.78 -3.89
N THR A 70 9.93 -9.66 -4.83
CA THR A 70 8.76 -9.52 -5.71
C THR A 70 7.46 -9.79 -4.96
N VAL A 71 7.48 -10.69 -3.98
CA VAL A 71 6.34 -10.94 -3.07
C VAL A 71 6.03 -9.70 -2.23
N LEU A 72 7.06 -9.00 -1.72
CA LEU A 72 6.87 -7.73 -1.02
C LEU A 72 6.20 -6.67 -1.91
N ASP A 73 6.58 -6.59 -3.19
CA ASP A 73 5.88 -5.69 -4.14
C ASP A 73 4.40 -6.04 -4.26
N GLY A 74 4.08 -7.33 -4.30
CA GLY A 74 2.69 -7.82 -4.33
C GLY A 74 1.90 -7.37 -3.12
N ILE A 75 2.51 -7.44 -1.92
CA ILE A 75 1.88 -6.99 -0.67
C ILE A 75 1.63 -5.47 -0.70
N PHE A 76 2.60 -4.66 -1.12
CA PHE A 76 2.40 -3.22 -1.24
C PHE A 76 1.28 -2.87 -2.22
N ILE A 77 1.25 -3.52 -3.39
CA ILE A 77 0.19 -3.30 -4.38
C ILE A 77 -1.18 -3.70 -3.83
N PHE A 78 -1.25 -4.81 -3.09
CA PHE A 78 -2.51 -5.28 -2.51
C PHE A 78 -3.03 -4.33 -1.43
N VAL A 79 -2.19 -3.95 -0.47
CA VAL A 79 -2.54 -3.02 0.62
C VAL A 79 -2.88 -1.64 0.03
N GLY A 80 -2.06 -1.14 -0.90
CA GLY A 80 -2.32 0.12 -1.59
C GLY A 80 -3.62 0.09 -2.40
N GLY A 81 -3.88 -1.01 -3.11
CA GLY A 81 -5.12 -1.19 -3.86
C GLY A 81 -6.36 -1.19 -2.97
N ILE A 82 -6.32 -1.85 -1.80
CA ILE A 82 -7.43 -1.80 -0.83
C ILE A 82 -7.65 -0.37 -0.32
N LEU A 83 -6.57 0.36 -0.03
CA LEU A 83 -6.66 1.76 0.42
C LEU A 83 -7.28 2.68 -0.63
N LEU A 84 -6.97 2.48 -1.92
CA LEU A 84 -7.52 3.25 -3.04
C LEU A 84 -8.99 2.92 -3.37
N VAL A 85 -9.50 1.78 -2.89
CA VAL A 85 -10.92 1.42 -3.04
C VAL A 85 -11.76 2.12 -1.98
N LEU A 86 -11.17 2.43 -0.83
CA LEU A 86 -11.84 3.18 0.23
C LEU A 86 -11.90 4.66 -0.18
N PRO A 87 -13.10 5.24 -0.35
CA PRO A 87 -13.22 6.63 -0.77
C PRO A 87 -12.68 7.55 0.32
N GLY A 88 -11.55 8.21 0.05
CA GLY A 88 -10.93 9.15 0.99
C GLY A 88 -9.68 9.81 0.40
N TYR A 89 -9.50 11.11 0.68
CA TYR A 89 -8.38 11.89 0.14
C TYR A 89 -7.03 11.46 0.72
N VAL A 90 -6.98 11.18 2.02
CA VAL A 90 -5.74 10.78 2.71
C VAL A 90 -5.41 9.32 2.39
N THR A 91 -6.40 8.43 2.43
CA THR A 91 -6.25 7.03 2.02
C THR A 91 -5.88 6.90 0.55
N ASP A 92 -6.38 7.79 -0.32
CA ASP A 92 -5.99 7.83 -1.72
C ASP A 92 -4.49 8.14 -1.86
N ILE A 93 -4.01 9.19 -1.19
CA ILE A 93 -2.58 9.55 -1.24
C ILE A 93 -1.70 8.39 -0.75
N ILE A 94 -2.05 7.79 0.38
CA ILE A 94 -1.29 6.65 0.95
C ILE A 94 -1.36 5.44 0.01
N GLY A 95 -2.53 5.16 -0.54
CA GLY A 95 -2.74 4.07 -1.49
C GLY A 95 -1.90 4.26 -2.76
N PHE A 96 -1.87 5.47 -3.32
CA PHE A 96 -1.02 5.80 -4.47
C PHE A 96 0.46 5.65 -4.14
N ILE A 97 0.92 6.06 -2.95
CA ILE A 97 2.31 5.86 -2.51
C ILE A 97 2.68 4.37 -2.50
N PHE A 98 1.78 3.46 -2.12
CA PHE A 98 2.07 2.03 -2.15
C PHE A 98 1.94 1.40 -3.53
N VAL A 99 1.03 1.89 -4.37
CA VAL A 99 0.83 1.33 -5.72
C VAL A 99 1.86 1.88 -6.71
N VAL A 100 2.38 3.09 -6.57
CA VAL A 100 3.32 3.68 -7.53
C VAL A 100 4.71 3.00 -7.44
N PRO A 101 5.32 2.60 -8.57
CA PRO A 101 6.58 1.83 -8.55
C PRO A 101 7.77 2.64 -8.04
N VAL A 102 7.79 3.96 -8.30
CA VAL A 102 8.86 4.87 -7.86
C VAL A 102 8.93 4.95 -6.33
N THR A 103 7.77 5.13 -5.69
CA THR A 103 7.66 5.19 -4.23
C THR A 103 7.91 3.83 -3.58
N ARG A 104 7.50 2.71 -4.21
CA ARG A 104 7.86 1.37 -3.73
C ARG A 104 9.36 1.12 -3.70
N ALA A 105 10.10 1.56 -4.71
CA ALA A 105 11.56 1.41 -4.75
C ALA A 105 12.25 2.11 -3.57
N LEU A 106 11.68 3.22 -3.07
CA LEU A 106 12.17 3.94 -1.89
C LEU A 106 11.75 3.28 -0.57
N LEU A 107 10.54 2.71 -0.49
CA LEU A 107 10.02 2.07 0.71
C LEU A 107 10.62 0.67 0.97
N LYS A 108 10.89 -0.08 -0.10
CA LYS A 108 11.49 -1.43 -0.05
C LYS A 108 12.73 -1.52 0.85
N PRO A 109 13.79 -0.72 0.67
CA PRO A 109 15.00 -0.83 1.49
C PRO A 109 14.75 -0.47 2.96
N VAL A 110 13.80 0.43 3.25
CA VAL A 110 13.42 0.78 4.62
C VAL A 110 12.75 -0.42 5.30
N VAL A 111 11.79 -1.05 4.61
CA VAL A 111 11.05 -2.19 5.14
C VAL A 111 11.95 -3.42 5.28
N MET A 112 12.81 -3.71 4.29
CA MET A 112 13.82 -4.79 4.41
C MET A 112 14.76 -4.56 5.59
N LYS A 113 15.30 -3.35 5.76
CA LYS A 113 16.15 -3.03 6.94
C LYS A 113 15.41 -3.24 8.26
N TRP A 114 14.13 -2.87 8.33
CA TRP A 114 13.31 -3.04 9.52
C TRP A 114 13.03 -4.51 9.84
N ILE A 115 12.75 -5.31 8.80
CA ILE A 115 12.57 -6.76 8.88
C ILE A 115 13.88 -7.41 9.35
N ASP A 116 15.00 -7.13 8.70
CA ASP A 116 16.30 -7.71 9.05
C ASP A 116 16.75 -7.31 10.46
N TRP A 117 16.47 -6.07 10.89
CA TRP A 117 16.74 -5.62 12.25
C TRP A 117 15.91 -6.42 13.28
N LYS A 118 14.67 -6.77 12.94
CA LYS A 118 13.78 -7.55 13.80
C LYS A 118 14.16 -9.04 13.85
N PHE A 119 14.62 -9.60 12.74
CA PHE A 119 15.09 -10.99 12.66
C PHE A 119 16.49 -11.18 13.27
N ARG A 120 17.41 -10.21 13.12
CA ARG A 120 18.74 -10.25 13.77
C ARG A 120 18.66 -10.35 15.30
N LYS A 121 17.55 -9.94 15.94
CA LYS A 121 17.34 -10.08 17.38
C LYS A 121 16.82 -11.45 17.83
N ARG A 122 16.46 -12.37 16.92
CA ARG A 122 15.92 -13.71 17.29
C ARG A 122 16.73 -14.89 16.78
N THR A 123 17.64 -14.70 15.82
CA THR A 123 18.39 -15.81 15.22
C THR A 123 19.84 -15.81 15.71
N THR A 124 20.06 -16.25 16.96
CA THR A 124 21.39 -16.65 17.44
C THR A 124 21.41 -18.12 17.87
N ILE A 125 20.46 -18.92 17.38
CA ILE A 125 20.42 -20.35 17.64
C ILE A 125 20.00 -20.99 16.31
N ILE A 126 20.66 -22.08 15.93
CA ILE A 126 20.48 -22.88 14.70
C ILE A 126 21.39 -22.46 13.51
N VAL A 127 22.68 -22.19 13.76
CA VAL A 127 23.76 -22.57 12.82
C VAL A 127 24.98 -23.04 13.63
N GLN A 128 24.81 -24.12 14.40
CA GLN A 128 25.92 -24.99 14.82
C GLN A 128 25.32 -26.36 15.20
N LYS A 129 25.15 -27.24 14.21
CA LYS A 129 25.66 -28.61 14.22
C LYS A 129 25.43 -29.28 12.88
#